data_AF-A0A924DTR1-F1
#
_entry.id   AF-A0A924DTR1-F1
#
_cell.length_a   1.000
_cell.length_b   1.000
_cell.length_c   1.000
_cell.angle_alpha   90.00
_cell.angle_beta   90.00
_cell.angle_gamma   90.00
#
_symmetry.space_group_name_H-M   'P 1'
#
loop_
_entity.id
_entity.type
_entity.pdbx_description
1 polymer ?
#
loop_
_entity_poly.entity_id
_entity_poly.type
_entity_poly.pdbx_seq_one_letter_code
_entity_poly.pdbx_strand_id
1 'polypeptide(L)'
;MRYLSIDLEATGLNENDYVIEFGMIPFCTETRRVEESLARNFFIKCPSFESLKPQLATWVIDHNEKLIQKAHQFGMQMDSFKDELETYLLSKEVKAYFKNENKEKIILFGKSMSAIDLPFLNRDLGWEFMRKYFHHRNLDLSSTANTLIDLKYLPPECSSGSHLMRHLGMGEVKHTALEDAKNTALMYIKILEMFSKQSTK
;
A
#
# COMPACT_ATOMS: atom_id res chain seq x y z
N MET A 1 -10.13 2.94 -14.73
CA MET A 1 -10.30 2.08 -13.53
C MET A 1 -9.84 2.83 -12.29
N ARG A 2 -10.35 2.44 -11.11
CA ARG A 2 -9.99 3.04 -9.81
C ARG A 2 -9.48 1.97 -8.86
N TYR A 3 -8.45 2.31 -8.10
CA TYR A 3 -7.75 1.41 -7.19
C TYR A 3 -7.52 2.10 -5.86
N LEU A 4 -7.41 1.31 -4.79
CA LEU A 4 -6.94 1.80 -3.51
C LEU A 4 -5.47 1.40 -3.39
N SER A 5 -4.57 2.37 -3.54
CA SER A 5 -3.15 2.16 -3.29
C SER A 5 -2.94 2.07 -1.79
N ILE A 6 -2.23 1.04 -1.34
CA ILE A 6 -1.87 0.85 0.06
C ILE A 6 -0.37 0.61 0.20
N ASP A 7 0.11 0.81 1.41
CA ASP A 7 1.44 0.39 1.88
C ASP A 7 1.38 0.24 3.40
N LEU A 8 2.23 -0.62 3.96
CA LEU A 8 2.29 -0.94 5.38
C LEU A 8 3.71 -0.80 5.89
N GLU A 9 3.83 -0.30 7.11
CA GLU A 9 5.04 -0.49 7.91
C GLU A 9 4.78 -1.53 8.98
N ALA A 10 5.79 -2.37 9.24
CA ALA A 10 5.70 -3.47 10.19
C ALA A 10 6.96 -3.61 11.05
N THR A 11 6.86 -4.36 12.16
CA THR A 11 8.01 -4.71 13.00
C THR A 11 8.94 -5.75 12.34
N GLY A 12 8.60 -6.22 11.15
CA GLY A 12 9.31 -7.22 10.38
C GLY A 12 8.38 -7.82 9.33
N LEU A 13 8.77 -8.96 8.75
CA LEU A 13 8.04 -9.62 7.66
C LEU A 13 7.61 -11.06 8.01
N ASN A 14 7.66 -11.43 9.29
CA ASN A 14 7.29 -12.76 9.77
C ASN A 14 5.83 -12.81 10.23
N GLU A 15 5.31 -14.03 10.42
CA GLU A 15 3.92 -14.28 10.80
C GLU A 15 3.50 -13.60 12.12
N ASN A 16 4.44 -13.37 13.05
CA ASN A 16 4.16 -12.76 14.36
C ASN A 16 4.53 -11.27 14.43
N ASP A 17 4.97 -10.68 13.32
CA ASP A 17 5.29 -9.25 13.29
C ASP A 17 4.02 -8.39 13.27
N TYR A 18 4.08 -7.19 13.84
CA TYR A 18 2.94 -6.30 13.96
C TYR A 18 2.95 -5.28 12.82
N VAL A 19 1.78 -5.02 12.23
CA VAL A 19 1.58 -3.81 11.43
C VAL A 19 1.58 -2.62 12.40
N ILE A 20 2.36 -1.59 12.08
CA ILE A 20 2.56 -0.41 12.93
C ILE A 20 2.13 0.88 12.24
N GLU A 21 2.09 0.90 10.91
CA GLU A 21 1.50 1.98 10.11
C GLU A 21 0.74 1.39 8.92
N PHE A 22 -0.43 1.96 8.62
CA PHE A 22 -1.23 1.63 7.44
C PHE A 22 -1.51 2.91 6.66
N GLY A 23 -0.98 3.00 5.44
CA GLY A 23 -1.20 4.12 4.53
C GLY A 23 -2.09 3.72 3.38
N MET A 24 -3.04 4.58 3.00
CA MET A 24 -3.84 4.35 1.80
C MET A 24 -4.25 5.63 1.07
N ILE A 25 -4.34 5.52 -0.25
CA ILE A 25 -4.79 6.60 -1.12
C ILE A 25 -5.49 6.04 -2.38
N PRO A 26 -6.73 6.47 -2.69
CA PRO A 26 -7.38 6.12 -3.94
C PRO A 26 -6.72 6.81 -5.14
N PHE A 27 -6.73 6.15 -6.29
CA PHE A 27 -6.35 6.80 -7.55
C PHE A 27 -7.13 6.24 -8.74
N CYS A 28 -7.13 7.01 -9.82
CA CYS A 28 -7.89 6.71 -11.03
C CYS A 28 -6.98 6.72 -12.26
N THR A 29 -6.97 5.63 -13.02
CA THR A 29 -6.13 5.48 -14.22
C THR A 29 -6.67 6.24 -15.44
N GLU A 30 -7.96 6.54 -15.47
CA GLU A 30 -8.58 7.35 -16.53
C GLU A 30 -8.21 8.82 -16.38
N THR A 31 -8.34 9.37 -15.16
CA THR A 31 -8.02 10.77 -14.88
C THR A 31 -6.56 11.00 -14.54
N ARG A 32 -5.78 9.93 -14.32
CA ARG A 32 -4.35 9.96 -13.94
C ARG A 32 -4.08 10.79 -12.70
N ARG A 33 -4.95 10.66 -11.70
CA ARG A 33 -4.89 11.43 -10.45
C ARG A 33 -5.10 10.54 -9.24
N VAL A 34 -4.36 10.86 -8.18
CA VAL A 34 -4.62 10.42 -6.82
C VAL A 34 -5.70 11.29 -6.19
N GLU A 35 -6.47 10.75 -5.24
CA GLU A 35 -7.54 11.44 -4.53
C GLU A 35 -7.12 11.71 -3.08
N GLU A 36 -6.39 12.82 -2.90
CA GLU A 36 -5.81 13.23 -1.61
C GLU A 36 -6.89 13.43 -0.51
N SER A 37 -8.10 13.85 -0.89
CA SER A 37 -9.19 14.07 0.07
C SER A 37 -9.63 12.78 0.78
N LEU A 38 -9.39 11.63 0.14
CA LEU A 38 -9.71 10.30 0.65
C LEU A 38 -8.46 9.56 1.18
N ALA A 39 -7.29 10.18 1.16
CA ALA A 39 -6.10 9.59 1.75
C ALA A 39 -6.24 9.41 3.26
N ARG A 40 -5.71 8.32 3.81
CA ARG A 40 -5.71 8.05 5.26
C ARG A 40 -4.38 7.41 5.67
N ASN A 41 -3.98 7.71 6.90
CA ASN A 41 -2.83 7.12 7.56
C ASN A 41 -3.21 6.74 8.98
N PHE A 42 -2.94 5.50 9.38
CA PHE A 42 -3.23 5.00 10.72
C PHE A 42 -1.96 4.46 11.35
N PHE A 43 -1.72 4.81 12.61
CA PHE A 43 -0.75 4.10 13.45
C PHE A 43 -1.50 3.00 14.20
N ILE A 44 -0.96 1.79 14.19
CA ILE A 44 -1.60 0.62 14.82
C ILE A 44 -0.74 0.18 16.00
N LYS A 45 -1.37 -0.02 17.15
CA LYS A 45 -0.67 -0.24 18.41
C LYS A 45 0.04 -1.59 18.42
N CYS A 46 1.30 -1.57 18.82
CA CYS A 46 2.14 -2.76 19.03
C CYS A 46 2.73 -2.78 20.45
N PRO A 47 3.37 -3.89 20.88
CA PRO A 47 4.21 -3.90 22.07
C PRO A 47 5.35 -2.86 22.01
N SER A 48 5.98 -2.56 23.15
CA SER A 48 7.07 -1.57 23.19
C SER A 48 8.29 -2.05 22.41
N PHE A 49 9.12 -1.10 21.96
CA PHE A 49 10.35 -1.42 21.24
C PHE A 49 11.27 -2.32 22.06
N GLU A 50 11.42 -2.06 23.36
CA GLU A 50 12.27 -2.83 24.27
C GLU A 50 11.80 -4.29 24.39
N SER A 51 10.48 -4.50 24.40
CA SER A 51 9.88 -5.83 24.42
C SER A 51 10.11 -6.58 23.12
N LEU A 52 10.02 -5.89 21.99
CA LEU A 52 10.19 -6.49 20.66
C LEU A 52 11.66 -6.70 20.29
N LYS A 53 12.57 -5.83 20.75
CA LYS A 53 13.98 -5.77 20.34
C LYS A 53 14.71 -7.12 20.29
N PRO A 54 14.51 -8.08 21.21
CA PRO A 54 15.18 -9.39 21.14
C PRO A 54 14.87 -10.20 19.89
N GLN A 55 13.73 -9.96 19.23
CA GLN A 55 13.29 -10.70 18.04
C GLN A 55 13.32 -9.88 16.75
N LEU A 56 13.61 -8.58 16.83
CA LEU A 56 13.68 -7.71 15.66
C LEU A 56 14.94 -8.01 14.84
N ALA A 57 14.80 -7.99 13.51
CA ALA A 57 15.96 -8.01 12.63
C ALA A 57 16.78 -6.72 12.79
N THR A 58 18.10 -6.80 12.58
CA THR A 58 19.02 -5.65 12.69
C THR A 58 18.55 -4.44 11.87
N TRP A 59 18.06 -4.67 10.65
CA TRP A 59 17.54 -3.60 9.80
C TRP A 59 16.38 -2.84 10.46
N VAL A 60 15.45 -3.55 11.12
CA VAL A 60 14.30 -2.92 11.80
C VAL A 60 14.77 -2.13 13.02
N ILE A 61 15.74 -2.65 13.77
CA ILE A 61 16.34 -1.95 14.91
C ILE A 61 16.93 -0.61 14.45
N ASP A 62 17.67 -0.63 13.34
CA ASP A 62 18.40 0.54 12.85
C ASP A 62 17.49 1.61 12.22
N HIS A 63 16.35 1.22 11.65
CA HIS A 63 15.51 2.12 10.85
C HIS A 63 14.13 2.42 11.46
N ASN A 64 13.54 1.50 12.23
CA ASN A 64 12.12 1.57 12.61
C ASN A 64 11.89 1.83 14.11
N GLU A 65 12.92 1.99 14.95
CA GLU A 65 12.75 2.24 16.41
C GLU A 65 11.76 3.37 16.70
N LYS A 66 11.93 4.53 16.06
CA LYS A 66 11.06 5.70 16.26
C LYS A 66 9.62 5.44 15.83
N LEU A 67 9.44 4.67 14.76
CA LEU A 67 8.11 4.34 14.24
C LEU A 67 7.40 3.36 15.18
N ILE A 68 8.11 2.35 15.68
CA ILE A 68 7.61 1.40 16.67
C ILE A 68 7.22 2.13 17.96
N GLN A 69 8.06 3.05 18.45
CA GLN A 69 7.74 3.86 19.64
C GLN A 69 6.47 4.71 19.41
N LYS A 70 6.34 5.33 18.24
CA LYS A 70 5.15 6.12 17.87
C LYS A 70 3.89 5.26 17.81
N ALA A 71 3.97 4.09 17.17
CA ALA A 71 2.89 3.13 17.08
C ALA A 71 2.48 2.58 18.45
N HIS A 72 3.45 2.22 19.30
CA HIS A 72 3.21 1.81 20.67
C HIS A 72 2.50 2.89 21.50
N GLN A 73 2.93 4.15 21.38
CA GLN A 73 2.41 5.23 22.21
C GLN A 73 1.06 5.78 21.74
N PHE A 74 0.91 5.98 20.42
CA PHE A 74 -0.20 6.72 19.83
C PHE A 74 -1.07 5.88 18.89
N GLY A 75 -0.65 4.64 18.58
CA GLY A 75 -1.41 3.77 17.72
C GLY A 75 -2.75 3.36 18.34
N MET A 76 -3.74 3.19 17.48
CA MET A 76 -5.03 2.63 17.86
C MET A 76 -4.96 1.11 17.98
N GLN A 77 -5.84 0.53 18.78
CA GLN A 77 -5.96 -0.92 18.87
C GLN A 77 -6.42 -1.49 17.51
N MET A 78 -6.03 -2.73 17.20
CA MET A 78 -6.37 -3.38 15.93
C MET A 78 -7.87 -3.40 15.67
N ASP A 79 -8.70 -3.67 16.68
CA ASP A 79 -10.16 -3.66 16.51
C ASP A 79 -10.70 -2.25 16.20
N SER A 80 -10.18 -1.23 16.86
CA SER A 80 -10.53 0.17 16.53
C SER A 80 -10.10 0.55 15.12
N PHE A 81 -8.95 0.06 14.66
CA PHE A 81 -8.52 0.25 13.27
C PHE A 81 -9.48 -0.42 12.28
N LYS A 82 -9.97 -1.63 12.56
CA LYS A 82 -10.98 -2.29 11.72
C LYS A 82 -12.27 -1.47 11.62
N ASP A 83 -12.75 -0.93 12.74
CA ASP A 83 -13.97 -0.12 12.79
C ASP A 83 -13.81 1.19 12.00
N GLU A 84 -12.66 1.85 12.14
CA GLU A 84 -12.33 3.08 11.40
C GLU A 84 -12.19 2.81 9.89
N LEU A 85 -11.52 1.70 9.53
CA LEU A 85 -11.40 1.28 8.13
C LEU A 85 -12.77 0.92 7.54
N GLU A 86 -13.62 0.19 8.26
CA GLU A 86 -14.98 -0.12 7.84
C GLU A 86 -15.82 1.15 7.65
N THR A 87 -15.74 2.09 8.58
CA THR A 87 -16.42 3.38 8.49
C THR A 87 -15.98 4.15 7.25
N TYR A 88 -14.67 4.20 6.97
CA TYR A 88 -14.13 4.80 5.75
C TYR A 88 -14.68 4.11 4.49
N LEU A 89 -14.61 2.77 4.42
CA LEU A 89 -15.06 1.98 3.27
C LEU A 89 -16.56 2.13 3.01
N LEU A 90 -17.34 2.36 4.07
CA LEU A 90 -18.80 2.54 4.00
C LEU A 90 -19.24 3.99 3.75
N SER A 91 -18.34 4.97 3.83
CA SER A 91 -18.63 6.38 3.61
C SER A 91 -19.20 6.63 2.21
N LYS A 92 -20.00 7.71 2.08
CA LYS A 92 -20.66 8.05 0.82
C LYS A 92 -19.62 8.44 -0.23
N GLU A 93 -18.60 9.16 0.19
CA GLU A 93 -17.52 9.69 -0.63
C GLU A 93 -16.69 8.55 -1.23
N VAL A 94 -16.31 7.56 -0.42
CA VAL A 94 -15.54 6.40 -0.91
C VAL A 94 -16.39 5.52 -1.83
N LYS A 95 -17.65 5.26 -1.47
CA LYS A 95 -18.56 4.50 -2.34
C LYS A 95 -18.79 5.17 -3.69
N ALA A 96 -19.01 6.49 -3.68
CA ALA A 96 -19.17 7.29 -4.89
C ALA A 96 -17.87 7.30 -5.72
N TYR A 97 -16.71 7.46 -5.07
CA TYR A 97 -15.42 7.42 -5.75
C TYR A 97 -15.22 6.09 -6.45
N PHE A 98 -15.41 4.95 -5.80
CA PHE A 98 -15.19 3.65 -6.43
C PHE A 98 -16.33 3.17 -7.32
N LYS A 99 -17.42 3.95 -7.49
CA LYS A 99 -18.64 3.54 -8.22
C LYS A 99 -19.21 2.22 -7.70
N ASN A 100 -19.09 1.99 -6.39
CA ASN A 100 -19.52 0.74 -5.73
C ASN A 100 -21.05 0.58 -5.65
N GLU A 101 -21.83 1.46 -6.29
CA GLU A 101 -23.29 1.40 -6.37
C GLU A 101 -23.79 0.08 -6.99
N ASN A 102 -22.98 -0.53 -7.87
CA ASN A 102 -23.25 -1.83 -8.48
C ASN A 102 -22.70 -3.03 -7.67
N LYS A 103 -22.37 -2.84 -6.39
CA LYS A 103 -21.70 -3.84 -5.52
C LYS A 103 -20.32 -4.27 -6.01
N GLU A 104 -19.66 -3.47 -6.85
CA GLU A 104 -18.25 -3.67 -7.15
C GLU A 104 -17.42 -3.43 -5.88
N LYS A 105 -16.46 -4.31 -5.62
CA LYS A 105 -15.56 -4.23 -4.48
C LYS A 105 -14.27 -3.52 -4.88
N ILE A 106 -13.64 -2.88 -3.91
CA ILE A 106 -12.42 -2.10 -4.13
C ILE A 106 -11.29 -3.05 -4.55
N ILE A 107 -10.59 -2.71 -5.63
CA ILE A 107 -9.38 -3.41 -6.06
C ILE A 107 -8.20 -2.79 -5.34
N LEU A 108 -7.51 -3.59 -4.53
CA LEU A 108 -6.28 -3.16 -3.86
C LEU A 108 -5.13 -3.07 -4.85
N PHE A 109 -4.29 -2.07 -4.66
CA PHE A 109 -3.07 -1.83 -5.39
C PHE A 109 -1.94 -1.51 -4.42
N GLY A 110 -0.72 -1.91 -4.78
CA GLY A 110 0.46 -1.62 -3.97
C GLY A 110 1.68 -2.28 -4.60
N LYS A 111 2.76 -2.37 -3.84
CA LYS A 111 4.04 -2.93 -4.29
C LYS A 111 4.36 -4.17 -3.46
N SER A 112 4.63 -5.30 -4.12
CA SER A 112 4.91 -6.57 -3.42
C SER A 112 3.73 -7.04 -2.55
N MET A 113 2.52 -6.57 -2.88
CA MET A 113 1.25 -6.86 -2.22
C MET A 113 1.05 -8.35 -1.97
N SER A 114 1.32 -9.17 -2.98
CA SER A 114 1.05 -10.61 -2.90
C SER A 114 1.95 -11.34 -1.90
N ALA A 115 3.15 -10.80 -1.65
CA ALA A 115 4.14 -11.42 -0.78
C ALA A 115 4.16 -10.82 0.62
N ILE A 116 3.69 -9.57 0.80
CA ILE A 116 3.85 -8.81 2.04
C ILE A 116 2.51 -8.31 2.55
N ASP A 117 1.91 -7.31 1.89
CA ASP A 117 0.77 -6.60 2.46
C ASP A 117 -0.48 -7.49 2.59
N LEU A 118 -0.80 -8.29 1.57
CA LEU A 118 -1.98 -9.15 1.61
C LEU A 118 -1.90 -10.20 2.73
N PRO A 119 -0.77 -10.88 2.97
CA PRO A 119 -0.58 -11.70 4.17
C PRO A 119 -0.94 -10.98 5.47
N PHE A 120 -0.41 -9.77 5.69
CA PHE A 120 -0.72 -8.97 6.88
C PHE A 120 -2.20 -8.63 6.97
N LEU A 121 -2.80 -8.14 5.88
CA LEU A 121 -4.22 -7.78 5.87
C LEU A 121 -5.14 -8.98 6.10
N ASN A 122 -4.86 -10.14 5.50
CA ASN A 122 -5.67 -11.33 5.73
C ASN A 122 -5.58 -11.83 7.16
N ARG A 123 -4.39 -11.78 7.78
CA ARG A 123 -4.17 -12.15 9.17
C ARG A 123 -4.90 -11.19 10.11
N ASP A 124 -4.68 -9.90 9.91
CA ASP A 124 -5.08 -8.87 10.88
C ASP A 124 -6.54 -8.46 10.71
N LEU A 125 -7.01 -8.20 9.50
CA LEU A 125 -8.41 -7.84 9.23
C LEU A 125 -9.32 -9.07 9.24
N GLY A 126 -8.81 -10.23 8.82
CA GLY A 126 -9.53 -11.49 8.76
C GLY A 126 -10.23 -11.71 7.42
N TRP A 127 -10.43 -12.99 7.09
CA TRP A 127 -11.00 -13.45 5.81
C TRP A 127 -12.35 -12.82 5.47
N GLU A 128 -13.26 -12.76 6.45
CA GLU A 128 -14.61 -12.21 6.24
C GLU A 128 -14.57 -10.72 5.93
N PHE A 129 -13.73 -9.95 6.63
CA PHE A 129 -13.55 -8.53 6.36
C PHE A 129 -13.00 -8.30 4.95
N MET A 130 -11.91 -9.02 4.61
CA MET A 130 -11.27 -8.91 3.32
C MET A 130 -12.23 -9.22 2.17
N ARG A 131 -13.01 -10.30 2.31
CA ARG A 131 -14.03 -10.67 1.31
C ARG A 131 -15.19 -9.71 1.26
N LYS A 132 -15.60 -9.12 2.37
CA LYS A 132 -16.74 -8.17 2.40
C LYS A 132 -16.42 -6.92 1.58
N TYR A 133 -15.20 -6.38 1.72
CA TYR A 133 -14.85 -5.05 1.22
C TYR A 133 -13.98 -5.01 -0.03
N PHE A 134 -13.09 -5.98 -0.21
CA PHE A 134 -12.12 -5.96 -1.29
C PHE A 134 -12.41 -7.01 -2.36
N HIS A 135 -12.04 -6.67 -3.59
CA HIS A 135 -12.17 -7.58 -4.72
C HIS A 135 -11.15 -8.73 -4.58
N HIS A 136 -11.48 -9.92 -5.08
CA HIS A 136 -10.54 -11.05 -5.14
C HIS A 136 -9.34 -10.81 -6.08
N ARG A 137 -9.33 -9.69 -6.81
CA ARG A 137 -8.25 -9.28 -7.70
C ARG A 137 -7.54 -8.14 -7.00
N ASN A 138 -6.22 -8.14 -7.11
CA ASN A 138 -5.37 -7.02 -6.77
C ASN A 138 -4.53 -6.68 -7.99
N LEU A 139 -3.89 -5.51 -7.96
CA LEU A 139 -2.87 -5.16 -8.93
C LEU A 139 -1.56 -4.89 -8.18
N ASP A 140 -0.50 -5.59 -8.56
CA ASP A 140 0.80 -5.51 -7.92
C ASP A 140 1.78 -4.76 -8.84
N LEU A 141 2.32 -3.64 -8.37
CA LEU A 141 3.27 -2.83 -9.12
C LEU A 141 4.56 -3.61 -9.40
N SER A 142 5.03 -4.44 -8.46
CA SER A 142 6.25 -5.23 -8.63
C SER A 142 6.08 -6.23 -9.78
N SER A 143 4.94 -6.92 -9.84
CA SER A 143 4.61 -7.84 -10.95
C SER A 143 4.46 -7.10 -12.28
N THR A 144 3.87 -5.90 -12.26
CA THR A 144 3.74 -5.05 -13.45
C THR A 144 5.11 -4.63 -13.97
N ALA A 145 6.00 -4.17 -13.10
CA ALA A 145 7.36 -3.78 -13.44
C ALA A 145 8.14 -4.96 -14.03
N ASN A 146 8.09 -6.13 -13.38
CA ASN A 146 8.73 -7.35 -13.88
C ASN A 146 8.22 -7.75 -15.27
N THR A 147 6.90 -7.67 -15.50
CA THR A 147 6.32 -7.94 -16.82
C THR A 147 6.90 -6.99 -17.88
N LEU A 148 7.04 -5.70 -17.56
CA LEU A 148 7.63 -4.72 -18.48
C LEU A 148 9.14 -4.94 -18.69
N ILE A 149 9.86 -5.43 -17.68
CA ILE A 149 11.27 -5.82 -17.80
C ILE A 149 11.42 -7.01 -18.74
N ASP A 150 10.61 -8.05 -18.58
CA ASP A 150 10.63 -9.24 -19.43
C ASP A 150 10.32 -8.90 -20.90
N LEU A 151 9.41 -7.94 -21.11
CA LEU A 151 9.08 -7.38 -22.42
C LEU A 151 10.11 -6.35 -22.94
N LYS A 152 11.19 -6.08 -22.18
CA LYS A 152 12.26 -5.12 -22.49
C LYS A 152 11.80 -3.67 -22.61
N TYR A 153 10.66 -3.33 -21.99
CA TYR A 153 10.15 -1.97 -21.88
C TYR A 153 10.75 -1.19 -20.70
N LEU A 154 11.24 -1.90 -19.67
CA LEU A 154 11.97 -1.32 -18.54
C LEU A 154 13.35 -1.98 -18.37
N PRO A 155 14.35 -1.24 -17.87
CA PRO A 155 15.64 -1.81 -17.50
C PRO A 155 15.53 -2.83 -16.34
N PRO A 156 16.39 -3.88 -16.28
CA PRO A 156 16.34 -4.91 -15.24
C PRO A 156 16.42 -4.39 -13.80
N GLU A 157 17.17 -3.31 -13.57
CA GLU A 157 17.30 -2.67 -12.27
C GLU A 157 15.97 -2.11 -11.74
N CYS A 158 15.00 -1.82 -12.61
CA CYS A 158 13.67 -1.33 -12.23
C CYS A 158 12.81 -2.39 -11.52
N SER A 159 13.31 -3.61 -11.33
CA SER A 159 12.72 -4.60 -10.42
C SER A 159 12.74 -4.10 -8.96
N SER A 160 13.66 -3.19 -8.62
CA SER A 160 13.70 -2.48 -7.35
C SER A 160 12.86 -1.20 -7.41
N GLY A 161 12.04 -0.97 -6.38
CA GLY A 161 11.21 0.24 -6.30
C GLY A 161 12.00 1.55 -6.32
N SER A 162 13.19 1.59 -5.70
CA SER A 162 14.03 2.81 -5.70
C SER A 162 14.62 3.11 -7.07
N HIS A 163 15.03 2.08 -7.82
CA HIS A 163 15.48 2.21 -9.20
C HIS A 163 14.32 2.59 -10.13
N LEU A 164 13.14 2.01 -9.92
CA LEU A 164 11.94 2.38 -10.67
C LEU A 164 11.57 3.84 -10.46
N MET A 165 11.54 4.34 -9.20
CA MET A 165 11.31 5.75 -8.91
C MET A 165 12.31 6.66 -9.64
N ARG A 166 13.61 6.34 -9.54
CA ARG A 166 14.67 7.08 -10.22
C ARG A 166 14.47 7.09 -11.75
N HIS A 167 14.15 5.94 -12.33
CA HIS A 167 13.90 5.79 -13.77
C HIS A 167 12.70 6.66 -14.23
N LEU A 168 11.67 6.75 -13.39
CA LEU A 168 10.47 7.56 -13.65
C LEU A 168 10.65 9.06 -13.35
N GLY A 169 11.88 9.49 -13.02
CA GLY A 169 12.17 10.87 -12.63
C GLY A 169 11.44 11.29 -11.35
N MET A 170 11.14 10.34 -10.47
CA MET A 170 10.62 10.57 -9.14
C MET A 170 11.81 10.68 -8.18
N GLY A 171 11.68 11.49 -7.12
CA GLY A 171 12.71 11.68 -6.11
C GLY A 171 12.96 10.41 -5.27
N GLU A 172 13.46 10.59 -4.05
CA GLU A 172 13.71 9.47 -3.14
C GLU A 172 12.43 8.97 -2.46
N VAL A 173 12.48 7.70 -2.06
CA VAL A 173 11.44 7.02 -1.24
C VAL A 173 11.35 7.72 0.10
N LYS A 174 10.14 7.97 0.60
CA LYS A 174 9.96 8.50 1.96
C LYS A 174 9.32 7.41 2.80
N HIS A 175 10.06 6.89 3.77
CA HIS A 175 9.70 5.78 4.67
C HIS A 175 8.52 6.10 5.61
N THR A 176 7.37 6.41 5.03
CA THR A 176 6.07 6.52 5.71
C THR A 176 5.04 5.86 4.82
N ALA A 177 4.19 5.03 5.41
CA ALA A 177 3.27 4.19 4.64
C ALA A 177 2.39 5.00 3.67
N LEU A 178 1.83 6.14 4.09
CA LEU A 178 0.96 6.93 3.21
C LEU A 178 1.70 7.51 1.99
N GLU A 179 2.92 8.04 2.18
CA GLU A 179 3.68 8.60 1.07
C GLU A 179 4.14 7.49 0.12
N ASP A 180 4.51 6.31 0.63
CA ASP A 180 4.90 5.18 -0.21
C ASP A 180 3.70 4.57 -0.97
N ALA A 181 2.53 4.52 -0.35
CA ALA A 181 1.28 4.20 -1.05
C ALA A 181 1.00 5.21 -2.18
N LYS A 182 1.21 6.51 -1.94
CA LYS A 182 1.03 7.58 -2.94
C LYS A 182 2.07 7.50 -4.06
N ASN A 183 3.35 7.35 -3.73
CA ASN A 183 4.42 7.19 -4.70
C ASN A 183 4.18 5.96 -5.57
N THR A 184 3.71 4.86 -4.98
CA THR A 184 3.35 3.64 -5.70
C THR A 184 2.23 3.89 -6.72
N ALA A 185 1.18 4.62 -6.35
CA ALA A 185 0.12 5.03 -7.29
C ALA A 185 0.67 5.92 -8.42
N LEU A 186 1.51 6.89 -8.09
CA LEU A 186 2.11 7.81 -9.06
C LEU A 186 3.09 7.12 -10.00
N MET A 187 3.86 6.15 -9.52
CA MET A 187 4.73 5.31 -10.34
C MET A 187 3.91 4.59 -11.42
N TYR A 188 2.80 3.96 -11.02
CA TYR A 188 1.94 3.28 -11.98
C TYR A 188 1.28 4.23 -12.98
N ILE A 189 0.82 5.39 -12.54
CA ILE A 189 0.30 6.42 -13.45
C ILE A 189 1.37 6.83 -14.48
N LYS A 190 2.61 7.08 -14.05
CA LYS A 190 3.72 7.42 -14.95
C LYS A 190 4.07 6.30 -15.94
N ILE A 191 4.05 5.05 -15.49
CA ILE A 191 4.19 3.88 -16.38
C ILE A 191 3.10 3.90 -17.45
N LEU A 192 1.84 4.10 -17.07
CA LEU A 192 0.73 4.21 -18.02
C LEU A 192 0.95 5.39 -18.98
N GLU A 193 1.44 6.53 -18.51
CA GLU A 193 1.75 7.69 -19.36
C GLU A 193 2.85 7.39 -20.39
N MET A 194 3.89 6.67 -19.99
CA MET A 194 4.99 6.26 -20.88
C MET A 194 4.51 5.38 -22.02
N PHE A 195 3.68 4.38 -21.73
CA PHE A 195 3.29 3.36 -22.71
C PHE A 195 1.97 3.63 -23.42
N SER A 196 1.09 4.48 -22.89
CA SER A 196 -0.18 4.85 -23.55
C SER A 196 0.01 5.69 -24.83
N LYS A 197 1.16 6.35 -25.00
CA LYS A 197 1.45 7.16 -26.21
C LYS A 197 1.93 6.33 -27.40
N GLN A 198 2.22 5.04 -27.23
CA GLN A 198 2.70 4.19 -28.33
C GLN A 198 1.58 3.59 -29.20
N SER A 199 0.30 3.82 -28.86
CA SER A 199 -0.86 3.29 -29.58
C SER A 199 -1.31 4.14 -30.78
N THR A 200 -0.50 5.10 -31.24
CA THR A 200 -0.70 5.77 -32.53
C THR A 200 0.32 5.23 -33.53
N LYS A 201 0.04 4.06 -34.08
CA LYS A 201 0.52 3.60 -35.37
C LYS A 201 -0.62 2.94 -36.11
#